data_AF-A0A7C2JTN4-F1
#
_entry.id   AF-A0A7C2JTN4-F1
#
_cell.length_a   1.000
_cell.length_b   1.000
_cell.length_c   1.000
_cell.angle_alpha   90.00
_cell.angle_beta   90.00
_cell.angle_gamma   90.00
#
_symmetry.space_group_name_H-M   'P 1'
#
loop_
_entity.id
_entity.type
_entity.pdbx_description
1 polymer ?
#
loop_
_entity_poly.entity_id
_entity_poly.type
_entity_poly.pdbx_seq_one_letter_code
_entity_poly.pdbx_strand_id
1 'polypeptide(L)'
;MAAQRGAALIVALVMLLAMTLLGVTAVRNTTLQERMAGNLRDSNLSFQAAERALRAGEEFLQSPTIPPFVGTNGLLTMQDDAGRGSFWSAYDWTANGRTAPNVSEVASAPRYVIEELPPVPVAGGSERFAPLPDVGFFRVTARGVGGTADAVTILQTTYRR
;
A
#
# COMPACT_ATOMS: atom_id res chain seq x y z
N MET A 1 -10.83 23.41 -72.50
CA MET A 1 -11.19 22.73 -71.24
C MET A 1 -10.03 22.90 -70.27
N ALA A 2 -10.17 23.79 -69.28
CA ALA A 2 -9.10 24.15 -68.36
C ALA A 2 -8.90 23.02 -67.34
N ALA A 3 -7.73 22.37 -67.38
CA ALA A 3 -7.38 21.30 -66.46
C ALA A 3 -7.04 21.85 -65.07
N GLN A 4 -7.91 21.59 -64.09
CA GLN A 4 -7.67 21.86 -62.67
C GLN A 4 -6.55 20.92 -62.15
N ARG A 5 -5.28 21.26 -62.41
CA ARG A 5 -4.12 20.45 -61.98
C ARG A 5 -3.43 20.92 -60.70
N GLY A 6 -3.91 22.00 -60.07
CA GLY A 6 -3.30 22.55 -58.83
C GLY A 6 -4.03 22.23 -57.52
N ALA A 7 -5.37 22.15 -57.53
CA ALA A 7 -6.16 22.04 -56.29
C ALA A 7 -6.11 20.64 -55.65
N ALA A 8 -5.96 19.58 -56.46
CA ALA A 8 -5.96 18.21 -56.00
C ALA A 8 -4.80 17.90 -55.02
N LEU A 9 -3.61 18.46 -55.26
CA LEU A 9 -2.45 18.28 -54.38
C LEU A 9 -2.67 18.91 -53.00
N ILE A 10 -3.25 20.11 -52.96
CA ILE A 10 -3.52 20.84 -51.72
C ILE A 10 -4.56 20.08 -50.89
N VAL A 11 -5.65 19.64 -51.53
CA VAL A 11 -6.70 18.84 -50.86
C VAL A 11 -6.11 17.52 -50.34
N ALA A 12 -5.31 16.82 -51.13
CA ALA A 12 -4.66 15.58 -50.70
C ALA A 12 -3.74 15.80 -49.49
N LEU A 13 -2.96 16.88 -49.46
CA LEU A 13 -2.06 17.20 -48.35
C LEU A 13 -2.81 17.61 -47.08
N VAL A 14 -3.91 18.37 -47.22
CA VAL A 14 -4.80 18.71 -46.08
C VAL A 14 -5.46 17.45 -45.51
N MET A 15 -5.95 16.55 -46.36
CA MET A 15 -6.55 15.29 -45.91
C MET A 15 -5.52 14.37 -45.24
N LEU A 16 -4.32 14.27 -45.81
CA LEU A 16 -3.21 13.53 -45.20
C LEU A 16 -2.86 14.12 -43.82
N LEU A 17 -2.71 15.44 -43.73
CA LEU A 17 -2.46 16.12 -42.47
C LEU A 17 -3.56 15.83 -41.45
N ALA A 18 -4.83 15.96 -41.82
CA ALA A 18 -5.95 15.65 -40.95
C ALA A 18 -5.91 14.20 -40.44
N MET A 19 -5.67 13.22 -41.33
CA MET A 19 -5.52 11.83 -40.95
C MET A 19 -4.35 11.60 -39.99
N THR A 20 -3.20 12.23 -40.23
CA THR A 20 -2.05 12.11 -39.32
C THR A 20 -2.36 12.66 -37.92
N LEU A 21 -3.04 13.80 -37.82
CA LEU A 21 -3.42 14.39 -36.54
C LEU A 21 -4.39 13.51 -35.77
N LEU A 22 -5.36 12.89 -36.46
CA LEU A 22 -6.28 11.93 -35.86
C LEU A 22 -5.53 10.68 -35.37
N GLY A 23 -4.64 10.14 -36.19
CA GLY A 23 -3.80 8.99 -35.81
C GLY A 23 -2.92 9.27 -34.59
N VAL A 24 -2.23 10.42 -34.57
CA VAL A 24 -1.38 10.82 -33.42
C VAL A 24 -2.21 11.02 -32.15
N THR A 25 -3.39 11.62 -32.26
CA THR A 25 -4.28 11.83 -31.10
C THR A 25 -4.76 10.49 -30.53
N ALA A 26 -5.14 9.54 -31.39
CA ALA A 26 -5.54 8.20 -30.95
C ALA A 26 -4.41 7.49 -30.18
N VAL A 27 -3.18 7.49 -30.73
CA VAL A 27 -2.01 6.88 -30.06
C VAL A 27 -1.71 7.55 -28.72
N ARG A 28 -1.80 8.88 -28.64
CA ARG A 28 -1.62 9.63 -27.38
C ARG A 28 -2.64 9.20 -26.33
N ASN A 29 -3.91 9.08 -26.71
CA ASN A 29 -4.97 8.66 -25.78
C ASN A 29 -4.75 7.23 -25.28
N THR A 30 -4.40 6.29 -26.17
CA THR A 30 -4.07 4.92 -25.77
C THR A 30 -2.88 4.88 -24.81
N THR A 31 -1.83 5.65 -25.08
CA THR A 31 -0.65 5.72 -24.20
C THR A 31 -1.01 6.25 -22.80
N LEU A 32 -1.88 7.26 -22.72
CA LEU A 32 -2.36 7.77 -21.43
C LEU A 32 -3.20 6.73 -20.68
N GLN A 33 -4.09 6.03 -21.39
CA GLN A 33 -4.90 4.96 -20.80
C GLN A 33 -4.06 3.81 -20.28
N GLU A 34 -3.02 3.40 -21.02
CA GLU A 34 -2.08 2.36 -20.59
C GLU A 34 -1.32 2.78 -19.31
N ARG A 35 -0.82 4.01 -19.25
CA ARG A 35 -0.17 4.53 -18.04
C ARG A 35 -1.12 4.60 -16.84
N MET A 36 -2.36 5.03 -17.06
CA MET A 36 -3.38 5.03 -15.99
C MET A 36 -3.71 3.61 -15.53
N ALA A 37 -3.84 2.65 -16.44
CA ALA A 37 -4.09 1.25 -16.12
C ALA A 37 -2.91 0.63 -15.36
N GLY A 38 -1.67 0.92 -15.76
CA GLY A 38 -0.46 0.51 -15.05
C GLY A 38 -0.41 1.05 -13.62
N ASN A 39 -0.61 2.36 -13.44
CA ASN A 39 -0.62 2.98 -12.11
C ASN A 39 -1.74 2.41 -11.22
N LEU A 40 -2.92 2.17 -11.78
CA LEU A 40 -4.03 1.55 -11.05
C LEU A 40 -3.71 0.11 -10.64
N ARG A 41 -3.08 -0.67 -11.53
CA ARG A 41 -2.65 -2.03 -11.23
C ARG A 41 -1.63 -2.05 -10.09
N ASP A 42 -0.63 -1.19 -10.16
CA ASP A 42 0.41 -1.07 -9.13
C ASP A 42 -0.16 -0.66 -7.77
N SER A 43 -1.06 0.32 -7.73
CA SER A 43 -1.76 0.75 -6.51
C SER A 43 -2.61 -0.37 -5.90
N ASN A 44 -3.31 -1.15 -6.74
CA ASN A 44 -4.07 -2.31 -6.26
C ASN A 44 -3.17 -3.42 -5.72
N LEU A 45 -2.03 -3.69 -6.38
CA LEU A 45 -1.06 -4.68 -5.91
C LEU A 45 -0.44 -4.27 -4.58
N SER A 46 -0.04 -3.00 -4.42
CA SER A 46 0.54 -2.50 -3.17
C SER A 46 -0.47 -2.58 -2.01
N PHE A 47 -1.75 -2.29 -2.29
CA PHE A 47 -2.83 -2.41 -1.30
C PHE A 47 -3.06 -3.88 -0.89
N GLN A 48 -3.19 -4.81 -1.84
CA GLN A 48 -3.35 -6.24 -1.55
C GLN A 48 -2.16 -6.80 -0.77
N ALA A 49 -0.95 -6.37 -1.11
CA ALA A 49 0.27 -6.74 -0.39
C ALA A 49 0.24 -6.23 1.06
N ALA A 50 -0.19 -4.98 1.27
CA ALA A 50 -0.35 -4.41 2.61
C ALA A 50 -1.41 -5.16 3.42
N GLU A 51 -2.56 -5.51 2.82
CA GLU A 51 -3.60 -6.32 3.48
C GLU A 51 -3.09 -7.71 3.87
N ARG A 52 -2.26 -8.34 3.01
CA ARG A 52 -1.68 -9.64 3.34
C ARG A 52 -0.74 -9.56 4.54
N ALA A 53 0.09 -8.52 4.61
CA ALA A 53 0.94 -8.24 5.75
C ALA A 53 0.14 -7.94 7.02
N LEU A 54 -0.94 -7.17 6.90
CA LEU A 54 -1.82 -6.84 8.01
C LEU A 54 -2.42 -8.10 8.63
N ARG A 55 -3.01 -8.97 7.80
CA ARG A 55 -3.56 -10.26 8.24
C ARG A 55 -2.50 -11.15 8.90
N ALA A 56 -1.27 -11.15 8.39
CA ALA A 56 -0.18 -11.91 9.01
C ALA A 56 0.22 -11.37 10.40
N GLY A 57 0.14 -10.06 10.60
CA GLY A 57 0.33 -9.45 11.92
C GLY A 57 -0.79 -9.78 12.91
N GLU A 58 -2.04 -9.76 12.45
CA GLU A 58 -3.20 -10.15 13.26
C GLU A 58 -3.18 -11.65 13.61
N GLU A 59 -2.82 -12.52 12.66
CA GLU A 59 -2.63 -13.95 12.89
C GLU A 59 -1.52 -14.20 13.92
N PHE A 60 -0.44 -13.41 13.88
CA PHE A 60 0.60 -13.47 14.90
C PHE A 60 0.08 -13.12 16.30
N LEU A 61 -0.81 -12.12 16.41
CA LEU A 61 -1.43 -11.73 17.69
C LEU A 61 -2.43 -12.76 18.23
N GLN A 62 -2.99 -13.61 17.36
CA GLN A 62 -3.86 -14.73 17.75
C GLN A 62 -3.08 -15.91 18.35
N SER A 63 -1.75 -15.92 18.23
CA SER A 63 -0.90 -16.96 18.82
C SER A 63 -1.14 -17.07 20.35
N PRO A 64 -1.18 -18.29 20.92
CA PRO A 64 -1.33 -18.48 22.36
C PRO A 64 -0.25 -17.75 23.18
N THR A 65 0.96 -17.70 22.64
CA THR A 65 2.13 -17.06 23.26
C THR A 65 2.74 -16.09 22.27
N ILE A 66 2.93 -14.84 22.69
CA ILE A 66 3.61 -13.81 21.93
C ILE A 66 4.90 -13.41 22.66
N PRO A 67 6.02 -13.20 21.95
CA PRO A 67 7.25 -12.69 22.54
C PRO A 67 7.05 -11.27 23.11
N PRO A 68 7.92 -10.82 24.03
CA PRO A 68 7.88 -9.46 24.53
C PRO A 68 8.22 -8.44 23.43
N PHE A 69 7.60 -7.26 23.52
CA PHE A 69 7.79 -6.15 22.59
C PHE A 69 9.05 -5.35 22.95
N VAL A 70 10.21 -5.84 22.52
CA VAL A 70 11.53 -5.27 22.87
C VAL A 70 12.14 -4.38 21.78
N GLY A 71 11.36 -3.96 20.80
CA GLY A 71 11.83 -3.12 19.69
C GLY A 71 12.58 -3.89 18.58
N THR A 72 12.47 -5.22 18.54
CA THR A 72 13.22 -6.08 17.60
C THR A 72 12.25 -6.91 16.75
N ASN A 73 12.64 -7.25 15.51
CA ASN A 73 11.85 -8.11 14.61
C ASN A 73 10.41 -7.64 14.37
N GLY A 74 10.19 -6.34 14.36
CA GLY A 74 8.86 -5.74 14.14
C GLY A 74 7.94 -5.78 15.35
N LEU A 75 8.43 -6.12 16.55
CA LEU A 75 7.69 -6.04 17.80
C LEU A 75 8.19 -4.83 18.59
N LEU A 76 7.39 -3.78 18.61
CA LEU A 76 7.74 -2.47 19.13
C LEU A 76 6.91 -2.13 20.37
N THR A 77 7.48 -1.42 21.34
CA THR A 77 6.67 -0.66 22.30
C THR A 77 6.02 0.52 21.58
N MET A 78 4.94 1.08 22.15
CA MET A 78 4.29 2.27 21.60
C MET A 78 5.31 3.34 21.18
N GLN A 79 5.27 3.71 19.90
CA GLN A 79 6.00 4.86 19.37
C GLN A 79 5.03 6.03 19.23
N ASP A 80 5.37 7.19 19.79
CA ASP A 80 4.48 8.36 19.85
C ASP A 80 4.07 8.86 18.46
N ASP A 81 4.98 8.81 17.48
CA ASP A 81 4.74 9.28 16.11
C ASP A 81 4.26 8.20 15.14
N ALA A 82 4.18 6.94 15.56
CA ALA A 82 3.82 5.84 14.65
C ALA A 82 2.34 5.85 14.20
N GLY A 83 1.50 6.72 14.77
CA GLY A 83 0.19 7.05 14.20
C GLY A 83 0.24 7.99 12.99
N ARG A 84 1.41 8.52 12.64
CA ARG A 84 1.61 9.48 11.53
C ARG A 84 2.29 8.79 10.35
N GLY A 85 1.77 9.01 9.15
CA GLY A 85 2.36 8.44 7.92
C GLY A 85 3.82 8.85 7.67
N SER A 86 4.25 10.03 8.15
CA SER A 86 5.62 10.53 8.02
C SER A 86 6.66 9.73 8.81
N PHE A 87 6.25 9.03 9.87
CA PHE A 87 7.15 8.15 10.62
C PHE A 87 7.55 6.95 9.74
N TRP A 88 6.57 6.35 9.07
CA TRP A 88 6.74 5.13 8.28
C TRP A 88 7.47 5.34 6.95
N SER A 89 7.56 6.57 6.46
CA SER A 89 8.36 6.89 5.27
C SER A 89 9.87 6.88 5.52
N ALA A 90 10.31 7.19 6.75
CA ALA A 90 11.71 7.15 7.17
C ALA A 90 12.09 5.82 7.86
N TYR A 91 11.11 5.00 8.21
CA TYR A 91 11.31 3.74 8.90
C TYR A 91 12.02 2.70 8.01
N ASP A 92 13.08 2.07 8.51
CA ASP A 92 13.73 0.96 7.80
C ASP A 92 12.94 -0.34 7.98
N TRP A 93 12.00 -0.54 7.06
CA TRP A 93 11.16 -1.75 6.99
C TRP A 93 11.95 -3.02 6.73
N THR A 94 13.09 -2.94 6.05
CA THR A 94 13.87 -4.14 5.68
C THR A 94 14.61 -4.69 6.88
N ALA A 95 15.22 -3.80 7.68
CA ALA A 95 15.93 -4.17 8.89
C ALA A 95 14.99 -4.46 10.06
N ASN A 96 13.93 -3.67 10.23
CA ASN A 96 13.14 -3.69 11.46
C ASN A 96 11.75 -4.30 11.32
N GLY A 97 11.23 -4.46 10.08
CA GLY A 97 9.91 -5.01 9.82
C GLY A 97 9.92 -6.54 9.66
N ARG A 98 8.87 -7.19 10.16
CA ARG A 98 8.67 -8.64 9.98
C ARG A 98 8.13 -8.92 8.59
N THR A 99 8.67 -9.92 7.91
CA THR A 99 8.22 -10.30 6.56
C THR A 99 6.96 -11.15 6.64
N ALA A 100 5.94 -10.77 5.88
CA ALA A 100 4.73 -11.56 5.70
C ALA A 100 4.88 -12.55 4.52
N PRO A 101 3.98 -13.55 4.40
CA PRO A 101 3.98 -14.45 3.26
C PRO A 101 3.96 -13.69 1.92
N ASN A 102 4.77 -14.17 0.98
CA ASN A 102 4.93 -13.52 -0.32
C ASN A 102 3.60 -13.44 -1.08
N VAL A 103 3.44 -12.33 -1.80
CA VAL A 103 2.39 -12.09 -2.78
C VAL A 103 3.07 -12.10 -4.15
N SER A 104 2.41 -12.59 -5.19
CA SER A 104 2.98 -12.58 -6.55
C SER A 104 2.96 -11.17 -7.14
N GLU A 105 3.83 -10.91 -8.13
CA GLU A 105 3.83 -9.67 -8.92
C GLU A 105 4.13 -8.39 -8.12
N VAL A 106 4.73 -8.51 -6.93
CA VAL A 106 5.19 -7.39 -6.11
C VAL A 106 6.70 -7.22 -6.23
N ALA A 107 7.18 -5.98 -6.18
CA ALA A 107 8.60 -5.65 -6.24
C ALA A 107 9.37 -6.11 -4.98
N SER A 108 8.70 -6.21 -3.83
CA SER A 108 9.30 -6.73 -2.60
C SER A 108 8.25 -7.38 -1.70
N ALA A 109 8.69 -8.33 -0.87
CA ALA A 109 7.81 -9.03 0.05
C ALA A 109 7.12 -8.04 1.02
N PRO A 110 5.81 -8.21 1.29
CA PRO A 110 5.09 -7.35 2.21
C PRO A 110 5.62 -7.52 3.64
N ARG A 111 5.55 -6.44 4.42
CA ARG A 111 6.12 -6.40 5.78
C ARG A 111 5.16 -5.79 6.77
N TYR A 112 5.29 -6.14 8.04
CA TYR A 112 4.46 -5.60 9.10
C TYR A 112 5.27 -5.40 10.37
N VAL A 113 4.73 -4.55 11.24
CA VAL A 113 5.20 -4.31 12.60
C VAL A 113 3.98 -4.26 13.51
N ILE A 114 4.19 -4.60 14.77
CA ILE A 114 3.16 -4.62 15.80
C ILE A 114 3.70 -3.80 16.95
N GLU A 115 2.89 -2.83 17.37
CA GLU A 115 3.16 -1.99 18.53
C GLU A 115 2.24 -2.39 19.67
N GLU A 116 2.80 -2.59 20.86
CA GLU A 116 2.03 -2.71 22.08
C GLU A 116 1.62 -1.32 22.56
N LEU A 117 0.30 -1.08 22.65
CA LEU A 117 -0.27 0.17 23.15
C LEU A 117 -0.45 0.07 24.67
N PRO A 118 -0.33 1.19 25.40
CA PRO A 118 -0.50 1.20 26.85
C PRO A 118 -1.89 0.67 27.22
N PRO A 119 -2.00 -0.15 28.27
CA PRO A 119 -3.27 -0.69 28.72
C PRO A 119 -4.18 0.48 29.10
N VAL A 120 -5.44 0.39 28.68
CA VAL A 120 -6.47 1.33 29.12
C VAL A 120 -7.02 0.82 30.45
N PRO A 121 -6.84 1.56 31.56
CA PRO A 121 -7.34 1.12 32.86
C PRO A 121 -8.87 0.95 32.79
N VAL A 122 -9.35 -0.27 33.00
CA VAL A 122 -10.79 -0.54 33.12
C VAL A 122 -11.25 -0.20 34.53
N ALA A 123 -12.01 0.90 34.67
CA ALA A 123 -12.69 1.22 35.92
C ALA A 123 -13.83 0.22 36.15
N GLY A 124 -13.87 -0.44 37.31
CA GLY A 124 -14.98 -1.32 37.72
C GLY A 124 -14.64 -2.79 38.01
N GLY A 125 -13.40 -3.10 38.39
CA GLY A 125 -13.07 -4.43 38.92
C GLY A 125 -13.82 -4.75 40.23
N SER A 126 -14.05 -6.04 40.50
CA SER A 126 -14.57 -6.47 41.80
C SER A 126 -13.47 -6.41 42.84
N GLU A 127 -13.71 -5.90 44.05
CA GLU A 127 -12.75 -6.03 45.17
C GLU A 127 -12.63 -7.48 45.68
N ARG A 128 -13.58 -8.36 45.30
CA ARG A 128 -13.66 -9.77 45.75
C ARG A 128 -13.02 -10.76 44.79
N PHE A 129 -12.89 -10.41 43.52
CA PHE A 129 -12.22 -11.20 42.49
C PHE A 129 -11.03 -10.39 42.00
N ALA A 130 -9.87 -11.02 41.83
CA ALA A 130 -8.67 -10.33 41.33
C ALA A 130 -8.98 -9.50 40.06
N PRO A 131 -8.21 -8.43 39.76
CA PRO A 131 -8.43 -7.60 38.59
C PRO A 131 -8.61 -8.44 37.33
N LEU A 132 -9.54 -8.04 36.46
CA LEU A 132 -9.64 -8.62 35.13
C LEU A 132 -8.25 -8.55 34.46
N PRO A 133 -7.83 -9.59 33.71
CA PRO A 133 -6.59 -9.50 32.94
C PRO A 133 -6.63 -8.25 32.07
N ASP A 134 -5.53 -7.48 32.07
CA ASP A 134 -5.43 -6.29 31.24
C ASP A 134 -5.67 -6.67 29.78
N VAL A 135 -6.62 -5.99 29.16
CA VAL A 135 -6.91 -6.11 27.74
C VAL A 135 -5.77 -5.43 27.00
N GLY A 136 -4.92 -6.24 26.34
CA GLY A 136 -3.83 -5.73 25.52
C GLY A 136 -4.37 -5.13 24.22
N PHE A 137 -4.08 -3.85 23.99
CA PHE A 137 -4.31 -3.22 22.69
C PHE A 137 -3.00 -3.21 21.92
N PHE A 138 -3.08 -3.57 20.65
CA PHE A 138 -1.94 -3.62 19.75
C PHE A 138 -2.27 -2.80 18.50
N ARG A 139 -1.29 -2.07 17.97
CA ARG A 139 -1.41 -1.45 16.64
C ARG A 139 -0.59 -2.24 15.65
N VAL A 140 -1.24 -2.79 14.63
CA VAL A 140 -0.56 -3.47 13.53
C VAL A 140 -0.40 -2.48 12.39
N THR A 141 0.84 -2.25 11.97
CA THR A 141 1.16 -1.41 10.81
C THR A 141 1.75 -2.31 9.73
N ALA A 142 1.12 -2.34 8.57
CA ALA A 142 1.51 -3.14 7.43
C ALA A 142 1.96 -2.26 6.27
N ARG A 143 3.02 -2.70 5.58
CA ARG A 143 3.54 -2.10 4.35
C ARG A 143 3.47 -3.10 3.22
N GLY A 144 2.82 -2.69 2.14
CA GLY A 144 2.83 -3.36 0.85
C GLY A 144 3.58 -2.55 -0.19
N VAL A 145 4.27 -3.23 -1.09
CA VAL A 145 4.92 -2.64 -2.27
C VAL A 145 4.27 -3.29 -3.50
N GLY A 146 3.88 -2.47 -4.49
CA GLY A 146 3.23 -2.90 -5.72
C GLY A 146 4.21 -3.53 -6.71
N GLY A 147 3.84 -3.58 -8.00
CA GLY A 147 4.72 -4.10 -9.06
C GLY A 147 5.98 -3.26 -9.26
N THR A 148 5.91 -1.97 -8.91
CA THR A 148 7.04 -1.03 -8.86
C THR A 148 7.44 -0.71 -7.43
N ALA A 149 8.71 -0.36 -7.22
CA ALA A 149 9.22 0.00 -5.89
C ALA A 149 8.61 1.29 -5.32
N ASP A 150 8.08 2.16 -6.19
CA ASP A 150 7.49 3.44 -5.83
C ASP A 150 6.03 3.32 -5.37
N ALA A 151 5.34 2.27 -5.78
CA ALA A 151 3.97 2.00 -5.37
C ALA A 151 3.95 1.40 -3.94
N VAL A 152 3.94 2.26 -2.93
CA VAL A 152 3.95 1.85 -1.52
C VAL A 152 2.61 2.18 -0.86
N THR A 153 2.03 1.21 -0.17
CA THR A 153 0.83 1.41 0.65
C THR A 153 1.12 1.01 2.09
N ILE A 154 0.68 1.83 3.04
CA ILE A 154 0.75 1.55 4.46
C ILE A 154 -0.66 1.49 5.02
N LEU A 155 -0.97 0.41 5.74
CA LEU A 155 -2.24 0.20 6.43
C LEU A 155 -2.00 0.08 7.93
N GLN A 156 -2.93 0.57 8.74
CA GLN A 156 -2.86 0.47 10.19
C GLN A 156 -4.19 0.01 10.75
N THR A 157 -4.15 -0.96 11.67
CA THR A 157 -5.31 -1.37 12.47
C THR A 157 -4.95 -1.43 13.94
N THR A 158 -5.96 -1.27 14.79
CA THR A 158 -5.85 -1.55 16.21
C THR A 158 -6.54 -2.87 16.49
N TYR A 159 -5.80 -3.79 17.11
CA TYR A 159 -6.25 -5.11 17.48
C TYR A 159 -6.37 -5.20 19.00
N ARG A 160 -7.47 -5.80 19.48
CA ARG A 160 -7.71 -6.07 20.89
C ARG A 160 -7.55 -7.56 21.14
N ARG A 161 -6.71 -7.94 22.10
CA ARG A 161 -6.57 -9.33 22.58
C ARG A 161 -7.33 -9.55 23.89
#